data_AF-A0A852THM2-F1
#
_entry.id   AF-A0A852THM2-F1
#
_cell.length_a   1.000
_cell.length_b   1.000
_cell.length_c   1.000
_cell.angle_alpha   90.00
_cell.angle_beta   90.00
_cell.angle_gamma   90.00
#
_symmetry.space_group_name_H-M   'P 1'
#
loop_
_entity.id
_entity.type
_entity.pdbx_description
1 polymer ?
#
loop_
_entity_poly.entity_id
_entity_poly.type
_entity_poly.pdbx_seq_one_letter_code
_entity_poly.pdbx_strand_id
1 'polypeptide(L)'
;MASLEENFKLLAEIFEKEDVLDAKMKELKASIDELNKEASASDSKALILLANEGKVSAFGPASRYGFVHDVFGFKAVDENLEVSQHGQSVSFEYILEKNPDVLFVIDRSAAIGGEVGAKDTIENELVQKTNAYKNGKIVYLDAVNWYIAGNGIASTQSMVEEVNAALE
;
A
#
# COMPACT_ATOMS: atom_id res chain seq x y z
N MET A 1 -5.20 5.08 11.41
CA MET A 1 -5.63 6.50 11.53
C MET A 1 -5.42 7.08 12.92
N ALA A 2 -5.87 6.44 14.02
CA ALA A 2 -5.77 7.01 15.38
C ALA A 2 -4.37 7.50 15.77
N SER A 3 -3.32 6.69 15.57
CA SER A 3 -1.94 7.07 15.91
C SER A 3 -1.41 8.25 15.09
N LEU A 4 -1.81 8.38 13.82
CA LEU A 4 -1.45 9.52 12.97
C LEU A 4 -2.06 10.81 13.54
N GLU A 5 -3.35 10.76 13.88
CA GLU A 5 -4.06 11.90 14.45
C GLU A 5 -3.48 12.35 15.78
N GLU A 6 -3.19 11.40 16.69
CA GLU A 6 -2.57 11.69 17.99
C GLU A 6 -1.20 12.34 17.84
N ASN A 7 -0.35 11.80 16.96
CA ASN A 7 0.98 12.36 16.71
C ASN A 7 0.92 13.78 16.15
N PHE A 8 0.03 14.02 15.17
CA PHE A 8 -0.09 15.35 14.57
C PHE A 8 -0.78 16.34 15.49
N LYS A 9 -1.71 15.89 16.35
CA LYS A 9 -2.31 16.73 17.38
C LYS A 9 -1.25 17.23 18.36
N LEU A 10 -0.36 16.35 18.83
CA LEU A 10 0.77 16.75 19.67
C LEU A 10 1.67 17.77 18.96
N LEU A 11 2.00 17.57 17.68
CA LEU A 11 2.78 18.54 16.91
C LEU A 11 2.05 19.87 16.75
N ALA A 12 0.75 19.85 16.49
CA ALA A 12 -0.05 21.07 16.36
C ALA A 12 -0.09 21.86 17.67
N GLU A 13 -0.22 21.20 18.82
CA GLU A 13 -0.15 21.82 20.14
C GLU A 13 1.24 22.44 20.41
N ILE A 14 2.32 21.77 20.04
CA ILE A 14 3.70 22.28 20.22
C ILE A 14 3.95 23.54 19.38
N PHE A 15 3.38 23.61 18.18
CA PHE A 15 3.65 24.67 17.21
C PHE A 15 2.52 25.70 17.08
N GLU A 16 1.44 25.58 17.88
CA GLU A 16 0.24 26.43 17.82
C GLU A 16 -0.37 26.45 16.40
N LYS A 17 -0.62 25.25 15.85
CA LYS A 17 -1.12 25.00 14.47
C LYS A 17 -2.35 24.10 14.41
N GLU A 18 -3.19 24.13 15.44
CA GLU A 18 -4.40 23.32 15.55
C GLU A 18 -5.37 23.56 14.38
N ASP A 19 -5.61 24.81 13.99
CA ASP A 19 -6.48 25.15 12.85
C ASP A 19 -5.95 24.57 11.52
N VAL A 20 -4.62 24.54 11.35
CA VAL A 20 -3.98 23.99 10.14
C VAL A 20 -4.13 22.48 10.12
N LEU A 21 -3.94 21.83 11.28
CA LEU A 21 -4.15 20.40 11.42
C LEU A 21 -5.60 20.03 11.11
N ASP A 22 -6.57 20.73 11.70
CA ASP A 22 -7.99 20.42 11.52
C ASP A 22 -8.40 20.49 10.05
N ALA A 23 -7.95 21.53 9.33
CA ALA A 23 -8.20 21.66 7.91
C ALA A 23 -7.59 20.49 7.11
N LYS A 24 -6.31 20.18 7.35
CA LYS A 24 -5.59 19.13 6.60
C LYS A 24 -6.06 17.73 6.94
N MET A 25 -6.42 17.47 8.18
CA MET A 25 -6.96 16.18 8.61
C MET A 25 -8.37 15.96 8.05
N LYS A 26 -9.18 17.02 7.95
CA LYS A 26 -10.49 16.95 7.31
C LYS A 26 -10.38 16.59 5.81
N GLU A 27 -9.45 17.23 5.10
CA GLU A 27 -9.16 16.92 3.69
C GLU A 27 -8.76 15.45 3.54
N LEU A 28 -7.77 14.99 4.33
CA LEU A 28 -7.28 13.62 4.27
C LEU A 28 -8.37 12.59 4.59
N LYS A 29 -9.17 12.81 5.63
CA LYS A 29 -10.27 11.91 6.00
C LYS A 29 -11.30 11.78 4.89
N ALA A 30 -11.66 12.90 4.24
CA ALA A 30 -12.59 12.86 3.13
C ALA A 30 -12.07 12.01 1.96
N SER A 31 -10.79 12.16 1.58
CA SER A 31 -10.18 11.34 0.52
C SER A 31 -10.11 9.85 0.91
N ILE A 32 -9.80 9.54 2.16
CA ILE A 32 -9.79 8.16 2.66
C ILE A 32 -11.19 7.55 2.65
N ASP A 33 -12.21 8.28 3.11
CA ASP A 33 -13.60 7.79 3.16
C ASP A 33 -14.15 7.53 1.75
N GLU A 34 -13.83 8.40 0.79
CA GLU A 34 -14.20 8.22 -0.63
C GLU A 34 -13.53 6.98 -1.22
N LEU A 35 -12.20 6.87 -1.08
CA LEU A 35 -11.43 5.71 -1.52
C LEU A 35 -11.97 4.41 -0.88
N ASN A 36 -12.20 4.42 0.43
CA ASN A 36 -12.71 3.26 1.16
C ASN A 36 -14.05 2.80 0.62
N LYS A 37 -14.96 3.74 0.40
CA LYS A 37 -16.30 3.46 -0.12
C LYS A 37 -16.22 2.79 -1.50
N GLU A 38 -15.38 3.28 -2.39
CA GLU A 38 -15.22 2.74 -3.74
C GLU A 38 -14.52 1.37 -3.73
N ALA A 39 -13.39 1.26 -3.05
CA ALA A 39 -12.62 0.02 -2.95
C ALA A 39 -13.44 -1.11 -2.29
N SER A 40 -14.19 -0.80 -1.21
CA SER A 40 -15.00 -1.79 -0.50
C SER A 40 -16.21 -2.28 -1.31
N ALA A 41 -16.71 -1.46 -2.23
CA ALA A 41 -17.80 -1.83 -3.14
C ALA A 41 -17.33 -2.74 -4.28
N SER A 42 -16.03 -2.75 -4.58
CA SER A 42 -15.44 -3.65 -5.57
C SER A 42 -15.28 -5.07 -5.05
N ASP A 43 -15.41 -6.06 -5.92
CA ASP A 43 -15.07 -7.47 -5.63
C ASP A 43 -13.62 -7.82 -5.94
N SER A 44 -12.86 -6.87 -6.49
CA SER A 44 -11.43 -7.03 -6.76
C SER A 44 -10.65 -7.29 -5.47
N LYS A 45 -9.76 -8.28 -5.53
CA LYS A 45 -8.85 -8.60 -4.42
C LYS A 45 -7.44 -8.11 -4.72
N ALA A 46 -6.84 -7.45 -3.75
CA ALA A 46 -5.51 -6.88 -3.82
C ALA A 46 -4.49 -7.73 -3.06
N LEU A 47 -3.25 -7.75 -3.58
CA LEU A 47 -2.06 -8.23 -2.89
C LEU A 47 -1.03 -7.11 -2.81
N ILE A 48 -0.37 -6.98 -1.66
CA ILE A 48 0.70 -6.01 -1.44
C ILE A 48 2.03 -6.77 -1.35
N LEU A 49 2.99 -6.38 -2.17
CA LEU A 49 4.33 -6.96 -2.19
C LEU A 49 5.39 -5.91 -1.89
N LEU A 50 6.37 -6.30 -1.08
CA LEU A 50 7.67 -5.65 -1.01
C LEU A 50 8.67 -6.46 -1.82
N ALA A 51 9.19 -5.87 -2.89
CA ALA A 51 10.29 -6.45 -3.65
C ALA A 51 11.63 -5.97 -3.08
N ASN A 52 12.56 -6.89 -2.89
CA ASN A 52 13.89 -6.60 -2.39
C ASN A 52 14.90 -7.59 -2.98
N GLU A 53 15.76 -7.10 -3.87
CA GLU A 53 16.87 -7.87 -4.47
C GLU A 53 16.43 -9.24 -5.03
N GLY A 54 15.38 -9.26 -5.84
CA GLY A 54 14.86 -10.49 -6.46
C GLY A 54 13.96 -11.34 -5.55
N LYS A 55 13.80 -10.98 -4.28
CA LYS A 55 12.87 -11.64 -3.35
C LYS A 55 11.60 -10.81 -3.15
N VAL A 56 10.52 -11.48 -2.77
CA VAL A 56 9.22 -10.84 -2.50
C VAL A 56 8.66 -11.27 -1.15
N SER A 57 8.17 -10.29 -0.40
CA SER A 57 7.37 -10.50 0.81
C SER A 57 5.96 -9.99 0.60
N ALA A 58 4.96 -10.78 1.02
CA ALA A 58 3.55 -10.42 0.99
C ALA A 58 3.10 -9.80 2.32
N PHE A 59 2.16 -8.87 2.22
CA PHE A 59 1.58 -8.13 3.34
C PHE A 59 0.06 -8.19 3.25
N GLY A 60 -0.59 -8.54 4.37
CA GLY A 60 -2.04 -8.60 4.51
C GLY A 60 -2.57 -7.59 5.53
N PRO A 61 -3.83 -7.76 5.97
CA PRO A 61 -4.45 -6.96 7.04
C PRO A 61 -3.57 -6.89 8.30
N ALA A 62 -3.66 -5.79 9.04
CA ALA A 62 -2.90 -5.50 10.27
C ALA A 62 -1.35 -5.47 10.13
N SER A 63 -0.81 -5.71 8.94
CA SER A 63 0.63 -5.63 8.67
C SER A 63 1.11 -4.18 8.49
N ARG A 64 2.41 -4.00 8.25
CA ARG A 64 3.03 -2.69 7.98
C ARG A 64 2.29 -1.88 6.89
N TYR A 65 1.80 -2.56 5.86
CA TYR A 65 1.04 -1.96 4.75
C TYR A 65 -0.45 -2.33 4.81
N GLY A 66 -0.90 -2.93 5.91
CA GLY A 66 -2.25 -3.41 6.11
C GLY A 66 -3.31 -2.32 6.02
N PHE A 67 -2.93 -1.04 6.20
CA PHE A 67 -3.86 0.09 6.04
C PHE A 67 -4.50 0.17 4.64
N VAL A 68 -3.88 -0.39 3.60
CA VAL A 68 -4.52 -0.52 2.27
C VAL A 68 -5.79 -1.38 2.34
N HIS A 69 -5.78 -2.39 3.21
CA HIS A 69 -6.96 -3.22 3.48
C HIS A 69 -7.83 -2.60 4.57
N ASP A 70 -7.23 -2.31 5.72
CA ASP A 70 -7.93 -1.97 6.97
C ASP A 70 -8.55 -0.56 6.94
N VAL A 71 -7.96 0.35 6.16
CA VAL A 71 -8.36 1.77 6.11
C VAL A 71 -8.85 2.15 4.73
N PHE A 72 -8.12 1.79 3.67
CA PHE A 72 -8.50 2.14 2.30
C PHE A 72 -9.51 1.18 1.68
N GLY A 73 -9.86 0.07 2.35
CA GLY A 73 -10.99 -0.78 1.97
C GLY A 73 -10.72 -1.80 0.85
N PHE A 74 -9.49 -1.92 0.34
CA PHE A 74 -9.18 -2.96 -0.65
C PHE A 74 -9.26 -4.35 -0.01
N LYS A 75 -10.05 -5.25 -0.59
CA LYS A 75 -10.14 -6.64 -0.10
C LYS A 75 -8.80 -7.35 -0.26
N ALA A 76 -8.32 -8.07 0.76
CA ALA A 76 -7.10 -8.85 0.66
C ALA A 76 -7.33 -10.16 -0.13
N VAL A 77 -6.35 -10.60 -0.93
CA VAL A 77 -6.37 -11.95 -1.51
C VAL A 77 -6.18 -13.06 -0.45
N ASP A 78 -5.55 -12.72 0.67
CA ASP A 78 -5.25 -13.63 1.76
C ASP A 78 -5.27 -12.89 3.10
N GLU A 79 -6.30 -13.16 3.91
CA GLU A 79 -6.49 -12.55 5.23
C GLU A 79 -5.62 -13.21 6.32
N ASN A 80 -4.97 -14.34 6.01
CA ASN A 80 -4.22 -15.14 6.98
C ASN A 80 -2.70 -14.99 6.86
N LEU A 81 -2.22 -14.00 6.10
CA LEU A 81 -0.80 -13.70 5.98
C LEU A 81 -0.21 -13.36 7.36
N GLU A 82 0.99 -13.88 7.63
CA GLU A 82 1.70 -13.57 8.88
C GLU A 82 1.92 -12.05 9.03
N VAL A 83 1.52 -11.51 10.18
CA VAL A 83 1.69 -10.10 10.52
C VAL A 83 3.10 -9.90 11.09
N SER A 84 4.02 -9.47 10.23
CA SER A 84 5.40 -9.14 10.61
C SER A 84 5.85 -7.80 10.02
N GLN A 85 6.92 -7.22 10.58
CA GLN A 85 7.50 -5.98 10.02
C GLN A 85 8.09 -6.16 8.62
N HIS A 86 8.48 -7.39 8.26
CA HIS A 86 9.12 -7.73 7.00
C HIS A 86 8.18 -8.48 6.03
N GLY A 87 6.92 -8.68 6.43
CA GLY A 87 5.95 -9.48 5.69
C GLY A 87 6.29 -10.97 5.73
N GLN A 88 5.46 -11.75 5.05
CA GLN A 88 5.70 -13.18 4.85
C GLN A 88 6.46 -13.38 3.54
N SER A 89 7.61 -14.05 3.56
CA SER A 89 8.30 -14.40 2.32
C SER A 89 7.42 -15.34 1.50
N VAL A 90 7.20 -15.02 0.22
CA VAL A 90 6.37 -15.82 -0.69
C VAL A 90 7.12 -16.15 -1.97
N SER A 91 6.64 -17.16 -2.70
CA SER A 91 7.14 -17.49 -4.03
C SER A 91 6.26 -16.87 -5.13
N PHE A 92 6.72 -16.92 -6.38
CA PHE A 92 5.90 -16.46 -7.50
C PHE A 92 4.74 -17.41 -7.81
N GLU A 93 4.87 -18.69 -7.47
CA GLU A 93 3.78 -19.66 -7.51
C GLU A 93 2.67 -19.27 -6.53
N TYR A 94 3.00 -18.77 -5.33
CA TYR A 94 2.00 -18.25 -4.40
C TYR A 94 1.23 -17.07 -5.01
N ILE A 95 1.92 -16.12 -5.66
CA ILE A 95 1.27 -14.97 -6.31
C ILE A 95 0.32 -15.45 -7.41
N LEU A 96 0.74 -16.42 -8.22
CA LEU A 96 -0.10 -17.03 -9.25
C LEU A 96 -1.29 -17.80 -8.66
N GLU A 97 -1.08 -18.56 -7.58
CA GLU A 97 -2.13 -19.32 -6.89
C GLU A 97 -3.20 -18.40 -6.31
N LYS A 98 -2.79 -17.31 -5.64
CA LYS A 98 -3.71 -16.31 -5.09
C LYS A 98 -4.38 -15.47 -6.15
N ASN A 99 -3.74 -15.30 -7.31
CA ASN A 99 -4.24 -14.62 -8.49
C ASN A 99 -4.92 -13.26 -8.17
N PRO A 100 -4.16 -12.26 -7.65
CA PRO A 100 -4.73 -10.95 -7.33
C PRO A 100 -5.29 -10.24 -8.55
N ASP A 101 -6.37 -9.50 -8.36
CA ASP A 101 -6.92 -8.58 -9.36
C ASP A 101 -6.14 -7.27 -9.41
N VAL A 102 -5.59 -6.85 -8.27
CA VAL A 102 -4.71 -5.68 -8.13
C VAL A 102 -3.44 -6.08 -7.40
N LEU A 103 -2.28 -5.69 -7.94
CA LEU A 103 -0.99 -5.95 -7.31
C LEU A 103 -0.29 -4.64 -6.97
N PHE A 104 -0.20 -4.31 -5.69
CA PHE A 104 0.55 -3.17 -5.19
C PHE A 104 1.99 -3.58 -4.92
N VAL A 105 2.95 -2.90 -5.53
CA VAL A 105 4.37 -3.25 -5.44
C VAL A 105 5.16 -2.09 -4.87
N ILE A 106 5.87 -2.36 -3.78
CA ILE A 106 6.82 -1.44 -3.16
C ILE A 106 8.24 -1.94 -3.48
N ASP A 107 9.03 -1.10 -4.15
CA ASP A 107 10.42 -1.40 -4.51
C ASP A 107 11.37 -0.93 -3.40
N ARG A 108 11.82 -1.85 -2.53
CA ARG A 108 12.77 -1.47 -1.47
C ARG A 108 14.10 -0.99 -2.06
N SER A 109 14.57 -1.60 -3.14
CA SER A 109 15.83 -1.22 -3.79
C SER A 109 15.78 0.24 -4.24
N ALA A 110 14.67 0.66 -4.85
CA ALA A 110 14.46 2.05 -5.25
C ALA A 110 14.46 3.03 -4.06
N ALA A 111 13.98 2.61 -2.88
CA ALA A 111 13.96 3.46 -1.69
C ALA A 111 15.33 3.68 -1.04
N ILE A 112 16.27 2.73 -1.17
CA ILE A 112 17.53 2.74 -0.41
C ILE A 112 18.80 2.66 -1.25
N GLY A 113 18.69 2.69 -2.58
CA GLY A 113 19.84 2.67 -3.49
C GLY A 113 20.37 1.26 -3.83
N GLY A 114 19.47 0.28 -3.99
CA GLY A 114 19.79 -1.06 -4.51
C GLY A 114 19.77 -1.13 -6.05
N GLU A 115 20.41 -2.16 -6.62
CA GLU A 115 20.59 -2.28 -8.08
C GLU A 115 19.42 -2.97 -8.80
N VAL A 116 18.78 -3.95 -8.16
CA VAL A 116 17.70 -4.75 -8.78
C VAL A 116 16.35 -4.12 -8.51
N GLY A 117 15.71 -3.62 -9.57
CA GLY A 117 14.37 -3.04 -9.51
C GLY A 117 13.26 -4.08 -9.35
N ALA A 118 12.14 -3.64 -8.78
CA ALA A 118 10.98 -4.48 -8.53
C ALA A 118 10.33 -4.95 -9.83
N LYS A 119 10.31 -4.13 -10.88
CA LYS A 119 9.65 -4.48 -12.14
C LYS A 119 10.21 -5.74 -12.78
N ASP A 120 11.54 -5.81 -12.91
CA ASP A 120 12.23 -6.97 -13.49
C ASP A 120 12.05 -8.24 -12.64
N THR A 121 11.90 -8.07 -11.32
CA THR A 121 11.63 -9.17 -10.40
C THR A 121 10.18 -9.67 -10.52
N ILE A 122 9.22 -8.74 -10.58
CA ILE A 122 7.79 -9.02 -10.50
C ILE A 122 7.23 -9.53 -11.83
N GLU A 123 7.58 -8.94 -12.97
CA GLU A 123 6.92 -9.24 -14.26
C GLU A 123 7.43 -10.52 -14.95
N ASN A 124 7.71 -11.57 -14.18
CA ASN A 124 8.08 -12.89 -14.70
C ASN A 124 6.86 -13.68 -15.25
N GLU A 125 7.13 -14.80 -15.94
CA GLU A 125 6.11 -15.62 -16.62
C GLU A 125 4.96 -16.10 -15.73
N LEU A 126 5.17 -16.26 -14.41
CA LEU A 126 4.12 -16.66 -13.49
C LEU A 126 3.19 -15.49 -13.17
N VAL A 127 3.75 -14.32 -12.86
CA VAL A 127 2.95 -13.11 -12.59
C VAL A 127 2.23 -12.64 -13.85
N GLN A 128 2.81 -12.82 -15.04
CA GLN A 128 2.15 -12.51 -16.31
C GLN A 128 0.83 -13.29 -16.53
N LYS A 129 0.62 -14.39 -15.82
CA LYS A 129 -0.61 -15.19 -15.88
C LYS A 129 -1.70 -14.69 -14.91
N THR A 130 -1.38 -13.76 -14.01
CA THR A 130 -2.33 -13.21 -13.03
C THR A 130 -3.34 -12.25 -13.64
N ASN A 131 -4.47 -12.03 -12.96
CA ASN A 131 -5.45 -11.02 -13.32
C ASN A 131 -4.83 -9.61 -13.31
N ALA A 132 -4.07 -9.28 -12.26
CA ALA A 132 -3.40 -7.99 -12.13
C ALA A 132 -2.53 -7.66 -13.34
N TYR A 133 -1.67 -8.57 -13.80
CA TYR A 133 -0.83 -8.31 -14.98
C TYR A 133 -1.67 -8.15 -16.25
N LYS A 134 -2.58 -9.11 -16.51
CA LYS A 134 -3.40 -9.14 -17.73
C LYS A 134 -4.27 -7.90 -17.89
N ASN A 135 -4.73 -7.33 -16.79
CA ASN A 135 -5.60 -6.17 -16.76
C ASN A 135 -4.84 -4.85 -16.56
N GLY A 136 -3.50 -4.87 -16.52
CA GLY A 136 -2.71 -3.66 -16.30
C GLY A 136 -2.86 -3.06 -14.90
N LYS A 137 -3.23 -3.87 -13.91
CA LYS A 137 -3.49 -3.48 -12.51
C LYS A 137 -2.31 -3.83 -11.58
N ILE A 138 -1.09 -3.71 -12.10
CA ILE A 138 0.12 -3.70 -11.27
C ILE A 138 0.48 -2.24 -11.01
N VAL A 139 0.43 -1.83 -9.75
CA VAL A 139 0.72 -0.45 -9.33
C VAL A 139 2.05 -0.44 -8.59
N TYR A 140 3.06 0.15 -9.23
CA TYR A 140 4.36 0.41 -8.62
C TYR A 140 4.27 1.71 -7.81
N LEU A 141 4.28 1.56 -6.50
CA LEU A 141 4.08 2.64 -5.53
C LEU A 141 5.35 3.46 -5.32
N ASP A 142 5.23 4.70 -4.87
CA ASP A 142 6.37 5.55 -4.55
C ASP A 142 7.16 4.97 -3.37
N ALA A 143 8.33 4.41 -3.67
CA ALA A 143 9.08 3.67 -2.69
C ALA A 143 9.53 4.54 -1.49
N VAL A 144 9.76 5.85 -1.69
CA VAL A 144 10.17 6.76 -0.61
C VAL A 144 9.00 6.97 0.35
N ASN A 145 7.82 7.28 -0.16
CA ASN A 145 6.61 7.47 0.63
C ASN A 145 6.28 6.21 1.42
N TRP A 146 6.23 5.06 0.74
CA TRP A 146 5.77 3.80 1.31
C TRP A 146 6.79 3.12 2.22
N TYR A 147 8.09 3.20 1.91
CA TYR A 147 9.13 2.51 2.67
C TYR A 147 9.87 3.39 3.68
N ILE A 148 10.07 4.68 3.40
CA ILE A 148 10.90 5.58 4.23
C ILE A 148 10.06 6.57 5.03
N ALA A 149 9.22 7.36 4.36
CA ALA A 149 8.52 8.47 4.99
C ALA A 149 7.42 7.95 5.92
N GLY A 150 6.40 7.29 5.35
CA GLY A 150 5.21 6.80 6.08
C GLY A 150 4.52 7.88 6.94
N ASN A 151 3.36 7.56 7.51
CA ASN A 151 2.78 8.22 8.70
C ASN A 151 2.81 9.77 8.77
N GLY A 152 2.74 10.47 7.64
CA GLY A 152 2.68 11.92 7.55
C GLY A 152 1.44 12.34 6.77
N ILE A 153 0.82 13.47 7.07
CA ILE A 153 -0.43 13.87 6.39
C ILE A 153 -0.25 13.95 4.86
N ALA A 154 0.83 14.60 4.40
CA ALA A 154 1.12 14.73 2.98
C ALA A 154 1.49 13.38 2.32
N SER A 155 2.28 12.53 3.00
CA SER A 155 2.63 11.21 2.47
C SER A 155 1.41 10.29 2.42
N THR A 156 0.54 10.31 3.43
CA THR A 156 -0.72 9.54 3.42
C THR A 156 -1.66 10.03 2.33
N GLN A 157 -1.74 11.35 2.07
CA GLN A 157 -2.52 11.87 0.94
C GLN A 157 -1.99 11.34 -0.41
N SER A 158 -0.68 11.37 -0.64
CA SER A 158 -0.06 10.78 -1.84
C SER A 158 -0.38 9.28 -1.94
N MET A 159 -0.29 8.54 -0.83
CA MET A 159 -0.61 7.10 -0.82
C MET A 159 -2.06 6.83 -1.22
N VAL A 160 -3.02 7.65 -0.77
CA VAL A 160 -4.43 7.56 -1.17
C VAL A 160 -4.57 7.77 -2.67
N GLU A 161 -3.93 8.80 -3.22
CA GLU A 161 -3.97 9.09 -4.66
C GLU A 161 -3.34 7.96 -5.50
N GLU A 162 -2.20 7.42 -5.06
CA GLU A 162 -1.50 6.33 -5.74
C GLU A 162 -2.33 5.05 -5.81
N VAL A 163 -3.00 4.65 -4.73
CA VAL A 163 -3.85 3.44 -4.75
C VAL A 163 -5.20 3.67 -5.42
N ASN A 164 -5.72 4.89 -5.40
CA ASN A 164 -6.98 5.21 -6.07
C ASN A 164 -6.89 4.95 -7.58
N ALA A 165 -5.72 5.19 -8.18
CA ALA A 165 -5.46 4.85 -9.57
C ALA A 165 -5.63 3.36 -9.91
N ALA A 166 -5.67 2.46 -8.91
CA ALA A 166 -5.97 1.05 -9.13
C ALA A 166 -7.46 0.78 -9.37
N LEU A 167 -8.36 1.68 -8.93
CA LEU A 167 -9.81 1.54 -9.08
C LEU A 167 -10.30 1.92 -10.48
N GLU A 168 -9.57 2.79 -11.20
CA GLU A 168 -9.82 3.17 -12.60
C GLU A 168 -9.30 2.13 -13.59
#